data_AF-A0A2V4NAS1-F1
#
_entry.id   AF-A0A2V4NAS1-F1
#
_cell.length_a   1.000
_cell.length_b   1.000
_cell.length_c   1.000
_cell.angle_alpha   90.00
_cell.angle_beta   90.00
_cell.angle_gamma   90.00
#
_symmetry.space_group_name_H-M   'P 1'
#
loop_
_entity.id
_entity.type
_entity.pdbx_description
1 polymer ?
#
loop_
_entity_poly.entity_id
_entity_poly.type
_entity_poly.pdbx_seq_one_letter_code
_entity_poly.pdbx_strand_id
1 'polypeptide(L)' 'MNSFTHDRYAEQPPSTWVGRQWNSTTRDSSGRYLLGLILDVRPGGVRVQWPPSGGRAAATEWIATDRGTLARE' A
#
# COMPACT_ATOMS: atom_id res chain seq x y z
N MET A 1 33.35 10.73 -6.44
CA MET A 1 32.45 10.13 -5.44
C MET A 1 31.02 10.40 -5.88
N ASN A 2 30.38 9.44 -6.57
CA ASN A 2 28.98 9.55 -6.94
C ASN A 2 28.12 9.05 -5.78
N SER A 3 27.63 9.97 -4.95
CA SER A 3 26.58 9.68 -3.99
C SER A 3 25.27 9.51 -4.76
N PHE A 4 25.03 8.32 -5.32
CA PHE A 4 23.69 7.94 -5.76
C PHE A 4 22.85 7.78 -4.51
N THR A 5 22.16 8.85 -4.11
CA THR A 5 21.04 8.76 -3.17
C THR A 5 19.99 7.88 -3.85
N HIS A 6 20.02 6.57 -3.56
CA HIS A 6 18.98 5.64 -3.94
C HIS A 6 17.73 6.02 -3.17
N ASP A 7 16.93 6.89 -3.77
CA ASP A 7 15.64 7.25 -3.23
C ASP A 7 14.69 6.08 -3.50
N ARG A 8 14.63 5.15 -2.53
CA ARG A 8 13.70 4.02 -2.54
C ARG A 8 12.23 4.43 -2.61
N TYR A 9 11.92 5.72 -2.43
CA TYR A 9 10.57 6.28 -2.60
C TYR A 9 10.32 6.78 -4.02
N ALA A 10 11.34 6.80 -4.90
CA ALA A 10 11.22 7.08 -6.32
C ALA A 10 11.08 5.81 -7.18
N GLU A 11 11.43 4.64 -6.65
CA GLU A 11 11.23 3.38 -7.37
C GLU A 11 9.75 3.01 -7.44
N GLN A 12 9.30 2.73 -8.67
CA GLN A 12 7.95 2.25 -8.91
C GLN A 12 7.85 0.78 -8.50
N PRO A 13 6.86 0.41 -7.66
CA PRO A 13 6.61 -0.99 -7.35
C PRO A 13 6.35 -1.79 -8.62
N PRO A 14 6.73 -3.08 -8.65
CA PRO A 14 6.40 -3.95 -9.76
C PRO A 14 4.90 -3.94 -10.06
N SER A 15 4.53 -3.82 -11.34
CA SER A 15 3.11 -3.88 -11.76
C SER A 15 2.44 -5.21 -11.41
N THR A 16 3.22 -6.27 -11.15
CA THR A 16 2.74 -7.56 -10.64
C THR A 16 2.12 -7.48 -9.24
N TRP A 17 2.25 -6.35 -8.53
CA TRP A 17 1.56 -6.11 -7.27
C TRP A 17 0.08 -5.79 -7.47
N VAL A 18 -0.33 -5.29 -8.65
CA VAL A 18 -1.75 -5.03 -8.95
C VAL A 18 -2.52 -6.35 -8.87
N GLY A 19 -3.66 -6.33 -8.18
CA GLY A 19 -4.47 -7.52 -7.90
C GLY A 19 -4.05 -8.29 -6.63
N ARG A 20 -2.93 -7.93 -5.99
CA ARG A 20 -2.49 -8.54 -4.72
C ARG A 20 -3.00 -7.75 -3.51
N GLN A 21 -2.94 -8.39 -2.34
CA GLN A 21 -3.34 -7.75 -1.09
C GLN A 21 -2.22 -6.88 -0.50
N TRP A 22 -2.60 -5.71 -0.03
CA TRP A 22 -1.78 -4.76 0.71
C TRP A 22 -2.18 -4.77 2.18
N ASN A 23 -1.22 -5.01 3.06
CA ASN A 23 -1.40 -4.98 4.51
C ASN A 23 -0.92 -3.62 5.05
N SER A 24 -1.86 -2.82 5.57
CA SER A 24 -1.53 -1.52 6.15
C SER A 24 -0.74 -1.68 7.45
N THR A 25 0.23 -0.81 7.69
CA THR A 25 0.80 -0.66 9.04
C THR A 25 -0.14 0.06 10.00
N THR A 26 -1.17 0.73 9.47
CA THR A 26 -2.18 1.42 10.27
C THR A 26 -3.29 0.46 10.68
N ARG A 27 -3.67 0.51 11.95
CA ARG A 27 -4.80 -0.27 12.47
C ARG A 27 -6.10 0.51 12.35
N ASP A 28 -7.20 -0.19 12.13
CA ASP A 28 -8.53 0.39 12.24
C ASP A 28 -8.91 0.67 13.71
N SER A 29 -10.08 1.26 13.91
CA SER A 29 -10.65 1.56 15.24
C SER A 29 -10.85 0.32 16.11
N SER A 30 -10.86 -0.87 15.51
CA SER A 30 -10.97 -2.17 16.20
C SER A 30 -9.60 -2.79 16.49
N GLY A 31 -8.50 -2.09 16.17
CA GLY A 31 -7.14 -2.54 16.40
C GLY A 31 -6.65 -3.59 15.39
N ARG A 32 -7.38 -3.82 14.29
CA ARG A 32 -7.00 -4.77 13.24
C ARG A 32 -6.23 -4.07 12.15
N TYR A 33 -5.22 -4.76 11.59
CA TYR A 33 -4.58 -4.27 10.37
C TYR A 33 -5.56 -4.34 9.20
N LEU A 34 -5.56 -3.29 8.38
CA LEU A 34 -6.38 -3.25 7.18
C LEU A 34 -5.71 -4.01 6.05
N LEU A 35 -6.46 -4.93 5.43
CA LEU A 35 -6.08 -5.59 4.19
C LEU A 35 -6.88 -4.98 3.05
N GLY A 36 -6.19 -4.46 2.04
CA GLY A 36 -6.81 -3.86 0.86
C GLY A 36 -6.29 -4.49 -0.42
N LEU A 37 -7.01 -4.28 -1.53
CA LEU A 37 -6.62 -4.75 -2.85
C LEU A 37 -5.84 -3.65 -3.59
N ILE A 38 -4.67 -3.98 -4.11
CA ILE A 38 -3.90 -3.05 -4.95
C ILE A 38 -4.59 -2.98 -6.33
N LEU A 39 -5.00 -1.77 -6.72
CA LEU A 39 -5.61 -1.49 -8.01
C LEU A 39 -4.64 -0.90 -9.03
N ASP A 40 -3.61 -0.20 -8.56
CA ASP A 40 -2.65 0.50 -9.42
C ASP A 40 -1.34 0.77 -8.66
N VAL A 41 -0.25 1.06 -9.39
CA VAL A 41 1.07 1.36 -8.81
C VAL A 41 1.67 2.59 -9.47
N ARG A 42 2.43 3.37 -8.70
CA ARG A 42 3.19 4.54 -9.20
C ARG A 42 4.53 4.64 -8.45
N PRO A 43 5.49 5.44 -8.93
CA PRO A 43 6.69 5.77 -8.16
C PRO A 43 6.36 6.12 -6.69
N GLY A 44 6.89 5.33 -5.75
CA GLY A 44 6.70 5.55 -4.31
C GLY A 44 5.33 5.21 -3.72
N GLY A 45 4.41 4.62 -4.49
CA GLY A 45 3.06 4.37 -3.96
C GLY A 45 2.23 3.32 -4.69
N VAL A 46 1.20 2.86 -3.99
CA VAL A 46 0.20 1.91 -4.48
C VAL A 46 -1.20 2.47 -4.25
N ARG A 47 -2.10 2.26 -5.22
CA ARG A 47 -3.51 2.62 -5.09
C ARG A 47 -4.23 1.44 -4.49
N VAL A 48 -4.78 1.60 -3.30
CA VAL A 48 -5.39 0.51 -2.54
C VAL A 48 -6.87 0.76 -2.39
N GLN A 49 -7.67 -0.25 -2.71
CA GLN A 49 -9.06 -0.32 -2.35
C GLN A 49 -9.19 -1.04 -1.01
N TRP A 50 -9.69 -0.32 -0.01
CA TRP A 50 -9.96 -0.85 1.31
C TRP A 50 -11.40 -1.37 1.40
N PRO A 51 -11.60 -2.59 1.92
CA PRO A 51 -12.94 -3.06 2.25
C PRO A 51 -13.52 -2.21 3.39
N PRO A 52 -14.86 -2.17 3.53
CA PRO A 52 -15.47 -1.54 4.69
C PRO A 52 -15.01 -2.25 5.97
N SER A 53 -14.44 -1.51 6.92
CA SER A 53 -14.00 -2.04 8.21
C SER A 53 -14.31 -1.07 9.34
N GLY A 54 -14.74 -1.59 10.50
CA GLY A 54 -14.87 -0.82 11.74
C GLY A 54 -15.69 0.48 11.64
N GLY A 55 -16.72 0.52 10.78
CA GLY A 55 -17.56 1.72 10.55
C GLY A 55 -17.03 2.68 9.48
N ARG A 56 -15.91 2.38 8.83
CA ARG A 56 -15.40 3.14 7.68
C ARG A 56 -15.96 2.55 6.38
N ALA A 57 -16.50 3.41 5.52
CA ALA A 57 -16.94 3.02 4.18
C ALA A 57 -15.76 2.53 3.35
N ALA A 58 -16.05 1.72 2.33
CA ALA A 58 -15.05 1.33 1.34
C ALA A 58 -14.40 2.60 0.75
N ALA A 59 -13.08 2.64 0.74
CA ALA A 59 -12.31 3.79 0.30
C ALA A 59 -11.24 3.34 -0.68
N THR A 60 -10.96 4.16 -1.67
CA THR A 60 -9.83 3.95 -2.58
C THR A 60 -8.88 5.12 -2.44
N GLU A 61 -7.66 4.85 -2.00
CA GLU A 61 -6.67 5.88 -1.71
C GLU A 61 -5.27 5.46 -2.17
N TRP A 62 -4.43 6.47 -2.44
CA TRP A 62 -3.01 6.26 -2.72
C TRP A 62 -2.23 6.20 -1.41
N ILE A 63 -1.46 5.13 -1.26
CA ILE A 63 -0.68 4.83 -0.07
C ILE A 63 0.79 4.75 -0.44
N ALA A 64 1.65 5.35 0.38
CA ALA A 64 3.09 5.23 0.20
C ALA A 64 3.54 3.79 0.49
N THR A 65 4.55 3.30 -0.24
CA THR A 65 5.02 1.91 -0.12
C THR A 65 5.64 1.58 1.25
N ASP A 66 6.05 2.58 2.03
CA ASP A 66 6.53 2.39 3.41
C ASP A 66 5.39 2.26 4.45
N ARG A 67 4.15 2.59 4.07
CA ARG A 67 2.96 2.57 4.95
C ARG A 67 2.25 1.22 4.98
N GLY A 68 2.89 0.17 4.48
CA GLY A 68 2.34 -1.16 4.44
C GLY A 68 3.32 -2.16 3.85
N THR A 69 2.85 -3.40 3.73
CA THR A 69 3.60 -4.47 3.09
C THR A 69 2.68 -5.25 2.17
N LEU A 70 3.26 -5.81 1.11
CA LEU A 70 2.55 -6.78 0.28
C LEU A 70 2.26 -8.01 1.15
N ALA A 71 0.99 -8.42 1.23
CA ALA A 71 0.64 -9.64 1.93
C ALA A 71 1.32 -10.84 1.24
N ARG A 72 1.92 -11.73 2.03
CA ARG A 72 2.39 -13.02 1.51
C ARG A 72 1.16 -13.90 1.32
N GLU A 73 0.98 -14.40 0.11
CA GLU A 73 0.04 -15.51 -0.17
C GLU A 73 0.44 -16.76 0.61
#